data_AF-A0A1H2WST3-F1
#
_entry.id   AF-A0A1H2WST3-F1
#
_cell.length_a   1.000
_cell.length_b   1.000
_cell.length_c   1.000
_cell.angle_alpha   90.00
_cell.angle_beta   90.00
_cell.angle_gamma   90.00
#
_symmetry.space_group_name_H-M   'P 1'
#
loop_
_entity.id
_entity.type
_entity.pdbx_description
1 polymer ?
#
loop_
_entity_poly.entity_id
_entity_poly.type
_entity_poly.pdbx_seq_one_letter_code
_entity_poly.pdbx_strand_id
1 'polypeptide(L)'
;MKLRHFIVMLCLLIFSSGAYAYRCTIDMRKIDEALAKKPAITETQEAEVRKLRAEGETLHNKGKHTEALEALHRALEILDVQ
;
A
#
# COMPACT_ATOMS: atom_id res chain seq x y z
N MET A 1 9.80 6.51 -39.68
CA MET A 1 9.64 7.25 -38.40
C MET A 1 8.42 6.81 -37.57
N LYS A 2 7.26 6.46 -38.15
CA LYS A 2 6.05 6.09 -37.38
C LYS A 2 6.22 4.85 -36.48
N LEU A 3 6.95 3.82 -36.93
CA LEU A 3 7.20 2.60 -36.17
C LEU A 3 8.07 2.83 -34.90
N ARG A 4 9.04 3.76 -34.96
CA ARG A 4 9.89 4.10 -33.81
C ARG A 4 9.08 4.77 -32.69
N HIS A 5 8.14 5.63 -33.03
CA HIS A 5 7.25 6.26 -32.05
C HIS A 5 6.27 5.25 -31.45
N PHE A 6 5.79 4.28 -32.24
CA PHE A 6 4.93 3.20 -31.77
C PHE A 6 5.65 2.30 -30.74
N ILE A 7 6.92 1.96 -30.97
CA ILE A 7 7.73 1.17 -30.04
C ILE A 7 7.95 1.93 -28.72
N VAL A 8 8.30 3.22 -28.79
CA VAL A 8 8.49 4.06 -27.60
C VAL A 8 7.19 4.19 -26.79
N MET A 9 6.05 4.36 -27.46
CA MET A 9 4.74 4.45 -26.81
C MET A 9 4.34 3.13 -26.13
N LEU A 10 4.63 1.99 -26.77
CA LEU A 10 4.37 0.66 -26.20
C LEU A 10 5.23 0.40 -24.96
N CYS A 11 6.52 0.77 -24.98
CA CYS A 11 7.40 0.64 -23.82
C CYS A 11 6.95 1.47 -22.60
N LEU A 12 6.40 2.67 -22.83
CA LEU A 12 5.89 3.54 -21.75
C LEU A 12 4.66 2.96 -21.04
N LEU A 13 3.80 2.23 -21.76
CA LEU A 13 2.58 1.62 -21.18
C LEU A 13 2.90 0.47 -20.22
N ILE A 14 4.00 -0.26 -20.43
CA ILE A 14 4.39 -1.40 -19.61
C ILE A 14 5.04 -0.94 -18.28
N PHE A 15 5.57 0.29 -18.24
CA PHE A 15 6.26 0.79 -17.04
C PHE A 15 5.29 1.23 -15.93
N SER A 16 4.07 1.67 -16.28
CA SER A 16 3.08 2.15 -15.30
C SER A 16 2.45 1.06 -14.43
N SER A 17 2.53 -0.22 -14.83
CA SER A 17 1.95 -1.32 -14.05
C SER A 17 2.81 -1.75 -12.86
N GLY A 18 4.10 -1.44 -12.86
CA GLY A 18 5.04 -1.81 -11.80
C GLY A 18 4.77 -1.14 -10.46
N ALA A 19 4.22 0.09 -10.46
CA ALA A 19 3.94 0.84 -9.24
C ALA A 19 2.88 0.17 -8.34
N TYR A 20 1.96 -0.61 -8.93
CA TYR A 20 0.88 -1.25 -8.18
C TYR A 20 1.33 -2.53 -7.47
N ALA A 21 2.32 -3.24 -8.01
CA ALA A 21 2.80 -4.51 -7.44
C ALA A 21 3.42 -4.36 -6.03
N TYR A 22 3.94 -3.18 -5.72
CA TYR A 22 4.62 -2.90 -4.45
C TYR A 22 3.80 -2.06 -3.47
N ARG A 23 2.56 -1.69 -3.80
CA ARG A 23 1.81 -0.74 -2.96
C ARG A 23 1.47 -1.30 -1.58
N CYS A 24 0.97 -2.54 -1.51
CA CYS A 24 0.65 -3.18 -0.23
C CYS A 24 1.88 -3.27 0.70
N THR A 25 3.04 -3.64 0.15
CA THR A 25 4.28 -3.78 0.93
C THR A 25 4.82 -2.44 1.40
N ILE A 26 4.70 -1.39 0.58
CA ILE A 26 5.05 -0.02 0.97
C ILE A 26 4.13 0.47 2.10
N ASP A 27 2.83 0.27 2.01
CA ASP A 27 1.87 0.73 3.01
C ASP A 27 2.03 0.00 4.35
N MET A 28 2.23 -1.33 4.33
CA MET A 28 2.55 -2.10 5.54
C MET A 28 3.79 -1.54 6.24
N ARG A 29 4.87 -1.27 5.49
CA ARG A 29 6.09 -0.67 6.05
C ARG A 29 5.84 0.73 6.61
N LYS A 30 5.08 1.57 5.92
CA LYS A 30 4.71 2.92 6.41
C LYS A 30 3.97 2.83 7.75
N ILE A 31 3.01 1.90 7.88
CA ILE A 31 2.29 1.66 9.14
C ILE A 31 3.25 1.24 10.25
N ASP A 32 4.14 0.29 9.97
CA ASP A 32 5.12 -0.20 10.94
C ASP A 32 6.05 0.92 11.42
N GLU A 33 6.54 1.76 10.50
CA GLU A 33 7.37 2.93 10.80
C GLU A 33 6.63 3.99 11.61
N ALA A 34 5.35 4.24 11.29
CA ALA A 34 4.52 5.19 12.01
C ALA A 34 4.26 4.73 13.45
N LEU A 35 3.89 3.46 13.65
CA LEU A 35 3.71 2.85 14.97
C LEU A 35 4.99 2.90 15.81
N ALA A 36 6.16 2.65 15.20
CA ALA A 36 7.44 2.70 15.89
C ALA A 36 7.78 4.10 16.43
N LYS A 37 7.26 5.16 15.81
CA LYS A 37 7.41 6.56 16.26
C LYS A 37 6.47 6.93 17.42
N LYS A 38 5.62 6.01 17.89
CA LYS A 38 4.63 6.22 18.96
C LYS A 38 3.73 7.42 18.62
N PRO A 39 2.86 7.27 17.60
CA PRO A 39 2.02 8.36 17.13
C PRO A 39 1.03 8.77 18.22
N ALA A 40 0.57 10.03 18.18
CA ALA A 40 -0.37 10.58 19.15
C ALA A 40 -1.81 10.08 18.89
N ILE A 41 -2.02 8.77 19.03
CA ILE A 41 -3.32 8.08 18.90
C ILE A 41 -3.69 7.40 20.22
N THR A 42 -4.97 7.09 20.38
CA THR A 42 -5.45 6.33 21.56
C THR A 42 -5.05 4.85 21.48
N GLU A 43 -5.05 4.16 22.62
CA GLU A 43 -4.78 2.70 22.66
C GLU A 43 -5.77 1.91 21.78
N THR A 44 -7.04 2.33 21.75
CA THR A 44 -8.07 1.72 20.88
C THR A 44 -7.71 1.87 19.40
N GLN A 45 -7.28 3.07 18.99
CA GLN A 45 -6.83 3.32 17.62
C GLN A 45 -5.56 2.53 17.29
N GLU A 46 -4.62 2.43 18.22
CA GLU A 46 -3.41 1.63 18.01
C GLU A 46 -3.74 0.15 17.81
N ALA A 47 -4.65 -0.40 18.62
CA ALA A 47 -5.12 -1.77 18.46
C ALA A 47 -5.81 -1.99 17.11
N GLU A 48 -6.62 -1.02 16.66
CA GLU A 48 -7.28 -1.05 15.35
C GLU A 48 -6.26 -1.00 14.20
N VAL A 49 -5.28 -0.10 14.25
CA VAL A 49 -4.20 0.00 13.26
C VAL A 49 -3.42 -1.31 13.15
N ARG A 50 -3.06 -1.93 14.29
CA ARG A 50 -2.35 -3.21 14.32
C ARG A 50 -3.17 -4.34 13.70
N LYS A 51 -4.48 -4.37 13.98
CA LYS A 51 -5.41 -5.33 13.38
C LYS A 51 -5.50 -5.16 11.87
N LEU A 52 -5.71 -3.93 11.39
CA LEU A 52 -5.80 -3.61 9.97
C LEU A 52 -4.50 -3.92 9.22
N ARG A 53 -3.33 -3.67 9.84
CA ARG A 53 -2.03 -4.04 9.31
C ARG A 53 -1.91 -5.56 9.11
N ALA A 54 -2.23 -6.35 10.14
CA ALA A 54 -2.18 -7.81 10.07
C ALA A 54 -3.20 -8.40 9.08
N GLU A 55 -4.38 -7.79 8.98
CA GLU A 55 -5.40 -8.14 8.00
C GLU A 55 -4.92 -7.86 6.57
N GLY A 56 -4.34 -6.69 6.33
CA GLY A 56 -3.73 -6.32 5.05
C GLY A 56 -2.63 -7.29 4.59
N GLU A 57 -1.75 -7.70 5.51
CA GLU A 57 -0.72 -8.72 5.24
C GLU A 57 -1.34 -10.08 4.89
N THR A 58 -2.36 -10.50 5.65
CA THR A 58 -3.07 -11.75 5.39
C THR A 58 -3.76 -11.75 4.02
N LEU A 59 -4.37 -10.63 3.64
CA LEU A 59 -5.03 -10.46 2.35
C LEU A 59 -4.02 -10.42 1.20
N HIS A 60 -2.89 -9.72 1.38
CA HIS A 60 -1.78 -9.71 0.43
C HIS A 60 -1.25 -11.12 0.16
N ASN A 61 -1.00 -11.90 1.20
CA ASN A 61 -0.52 -13.28 1.10
C ASN A 61 -1.53 -14.22 0.41
N LYS A 62 -2.82 -13.84 0.37
CA LYS A 62 -3.89 -14.55 -0.34
C LYS A 62 -4.12 -14.03 -1.77
N GLY A 63 -3.33 -13.07 -2.24
CA GLY A 63 -3.50 -12.43 -3.55
C GLY A 63 -4.68 -11.45 -3.64
N LYS A 64 -5.33 -11.14 -2.52
CA LYS A 64 -6.47 -10.23 -2.42
C LYS A 64 -5.98 -8.78 -2.28
N HIS A 65 -5.35 -8.28 -3.34
CA HIS A 65 -4.63 -7.00 -3.27
C HIS A 65 -5.55 -5.79 -3.06
N THR A 66 -6.73 -5.77 -3.66
CA THR A 66 -7.67 -4.66 -3.48
C THR A 66 -8.14 -4.58 -2.03
N GLU A 67 -8.55 -5.71 -1.46
CA GLU A 67 -8.99 -5.77 -0.06
C GLU A 67 -7.83 -5.48 0.91
N ALA A 68 -6.61 -5.92 0.58
CA ALA A 68 -5.42 -5.57 1.36
C ALA A 68 -5.20 -4.05 1.38
N LEU A 69 -5.29 -3.38 0.23
CA LEU A 69 -5.16 -1.93 0.15
C LEU A 69 -6.24 -1.21 0.94
N GLU A 70 -7.50 -1.66 0.88
CA GLU A 70 -8.59 -1.08 1.67
C GLU A 70 -8.32 -1.15 3.17
N ALA A 71 -7.87 -2.29 3.67
CA ALA A 71 -7.51 -2.45 5.08
C ALA A 71 -6.31 -1.56 5.47
N LEU A 72 -5.25 -1.55 4.65
CA LEU A 72 -4.04 -0.78 4.91
C LEU A 72 -4.30 0.74 4.83
N HIS A 73 -5.11 1.22 3.89
CA HIS A 73 -5.45 2.64 3.80
C HIS A 73 -6.22 3.14 5.03
N ARG A 74 -7.16 2.34 5.58
CA ARG A 74 -7.83 2.70 6.84
C ARG A 74 -6.83 2.84 8.00
N ALA A 75 -5.81 1.98 8.05
CA ALA A 75 -4.76 2.10 9.06
C ALA A 75 -3.92 3.38 8.86
N LEU A 76 -3.57 3.71 7.61
CA LEU A 76 -2.84 4.94 7.27
C LEU A 76 -3.64 6.20 7.58
N GLU A 77 -4.97 6.16 7.41
CA GLU A 77 -5.88 7.26 7.78
C GLU A 77 -5.90 7.50 9.29
N ILE A 78 -6.01 6.45 10.12
CA ILE A 78 -5.96 6.56 11.58
C ILE A 78 -4.61 7.14 12.04
N LEU A 79 -3.53 6.78 11.33
CA LEU A 79 -2.18 7.25 11.60
C LEU A 79 -1.85 8.62 11.00
N ASP A 80 -2.71 9.17 10.15
CA ASP A 80 -2.51 10.40 9.38
C ASP A 80 -1.21 10.42 8.54
N VAL A 81 -0.92 9.31 7.83
CA VAL A 81 0.33 9.10 7.06
C VAL A 81 0.08 8.47 5.68
N GLN A 82 -0.60 9.17 4.78
CA GLN A 82 -0.86 8.68 3.40
C GLN A 82 0.36 8.77 2.47
#